data_AF-A0A642BXX7-F1
#
_entry.id   AF-A0A642BXX7-F1
#
_cell.length_a   1.000
_cell.length_b   1.000
_cell.length_c   1.000
_cell.angle_alpha   90.00
_cell.angle_beta   90.00
_cell.angle_gamma   90.00
#
_symmetry.space_group_name_H-M   'P 1'
#
loop_
_entity.id
_entity.type
_entity.pdbx_description
1 polymer ?
#
loop_
_entity_poly.entity_id
_entity_poly.type
_entity_poly.pdbx_seq_one_letter_code
_entity_poly.pdbx_strand_id
1 'polypeptide(L)'
;MDDLIVNVKIWDRLVGALIWDKNKNVASFQFEPKFLRAGLDVSPIVMPLKKSSKDTVYQFLGNRNECFKGLPGLIADSLPDKYGNKIIDEWFAAHGLMGEEITPLDRLCYIGSRGMGALEFMLDKDIKELNASSRLHIEELTAWADQVFKDRVNFREKLLQ
;
A
#
# COMPACT_ATOMS: atom_id res chain seq x y z
N MET A 1 -1.91 -14.22 16.45
CA MET A 1 -1.63 -13.77 15.06
C MET A 1 -1.32 -12.30 15.22
N ASP A 2 -0.07 -11.89 15.05
CA ASP A 2 0.35 -10.51 15.35
C ASP A 2 -0.49 -9.53 14.53
N ASP A 3 -1.13 -8.57 15.18
CA ASP A 3 -1.81 -7.47 14.50
C ASP A 3 -0.76 -6.66 13.74
N LEU A 4 -0.92 -6.58 12.42
CA LEU A 4 -0.01 -5.83 11.55
C LEU A 4 -0.22 -4.33 11.80
N ILE A 5 0.77 -3.68 12.41
CA ILE A 5 0.80 -2.23 12.59
C ILE A 5 1.64 -1.61 11.49
N VAL A 6 1.03 -0.70 10.73
CA VAL A 6 1.67 0.02 9.63
C VAL A 6 1.75 1.50 9.97
N ASN A 7 2.98 2.01 10.04
CA ASN A 7 3.27 3.41 10.20
C ASN A 7 3.08 4.15 8.87
N VAL A 8 2.38 5.29 8.95
CA VAL A 8 2.19 6.22 7.84
C VAL A 8 3.08 7.43 8.09
N LYS A 9 3.94 7.75 7.12
CA LYS A 9 4.83 8.92 7.18
C LYS A 9 4.63 9.86 6.00
N ILE A 10 5.08 11.10 6.17
CA ILE A 10 5.28 12.09 5.12
C ILE A 10 6.65 12.69 5.32
N TRP A 11 7.55 12.57 4.34
CA TRP A 11 8.92 13.10 4.41
C TRP A 11 9.64 12.66 5.70
N ASP A 12 9.66 11.35 5.96
CA ASP A 12 10.18 10.73 7.18
C ASP A 12 9.48 11.12 8.50
N ARG A 13 8.48 11.99 8.48
CA ARG A 13 7.71 12.40 9.65
C ARG A 13 6.53 11.46 9.87
N LEU A 14 6.47 10.82 11.03
CA LEU A 14 5.34 9.98 11.43
C LEU A 14 4.05 10.80 11.50
N VAL A 15 3.07 10.41 10.68
CA VAL A 15 1.72 10.98 10.63
C VAL A 15 0.80 10.24 11.59
N GLY A 16 0.93 8.91 11.63
CA GLY A 16 0.06 8.04 12.42
C GLY A 16 0.30 6.56 12.12
N ALA A 17 -0.57 5.72 12.65
CA ALA A 17 -0.51 4.28 12.48
C ALA A 17 -1.85 3.71 11.99
N LEU A 18 -1.75 2.62 11.23
CA LEU A 18 -2.86 1.83 10.70
C LEU A 18 -2.81 0.43 11.32
N ILE A 19 -4.00 -0.09 11.67
CA ILE A 19 -4.19 -1.48 12.09
C ILE A 19 -5.35 -2.06 11.30
N TRP A 20 -5.17 -3.25 10.73
CA TRP A 20 -6.20 -3.95 9.97
C TRP A 20 -7.03 -4.89 10.85
N ASP A 21 -8.34 -4.68 10.90
CA ASP A 21 -9.28 -5.63 11.51
C ASP A 21 -9.75 -6.63 10.45
N LYS A 22 -9.21 -7.86 10.49
CA LYS A 22 -9.57 -8.94 9.55
C LYS A 22 -11.05 -9.36 9.63
N ASN A 23 -11.69 -9.22 10.79
CA ASN A 23 -13.09 -9.63 10.96
C ASN A 23 -14.03 -8.60 10.32
N LYS A 24 -13.68 -7.32 10.42
CA LYS A 24 -14.49 -6.22 9.88
C LYS A 24 -14.09 -5.80 8.47
N ASN A 25 -12.92 -6.25 7.98
CA ASN A 25 -12.30 -5.82 6.72
C ASN A 25 -12.17 -4.30 6.63
N VAL A 26 -11.68 -3.67 7.70
CA VAL A 26 -11.53 -2.21 7.80
C VAL A 26 -10.24 -1.88 8.54
N ALA A 27 -9.58 -0.80 8.13
CA ALA A 27 -8.46 -0.25 8.88
C ALA A 27 -8.93 0.75 9.94
N SER A 28 -8.25 0.70 11.08
CA SER A 28 -8.28 1.74 12.09
C SER A 28 -7.07 2.64 11.87
N PHE A 29 -7.28 3.95 11.85
CA PHE A 29 -6.20 4.93 11.74
C PHE A 29 -6.18 5.85 12.96
N GLN A 30 -4.99 6.12 13.48
CA GLN A 30 -4.80 7.06 14.57
C GLN A 30 -3.63 7.98 14.25
N PHE A 31 -3.83 9.29 14.45
CA PHE A 31 -2.77 10.27 14.28
C PHE A 31 -1.75 10.20 15.42
N GLU A 32 -0.49 10.42 15.06
CA GLU A 32 0.60 10.60 16.02
C GLU A 32 0.43 11.95 16.74
N PRO A 33 0.48 12.01 18.09
CA PRO A 33 0.31 13.26 18.83
C PRO A 33 1.29 14.37 18.44
N LYS A 34 2.53 14.02 18.06
CA LYS A 34 3.50 15.00 17.53
C LYS A 34 3.09 15.58 16.17
N PHE A 35 2.35 14.83 15.37
CA PHE A 35 1.83 15.29 14.07
C PHE A 35 0.61 16.20 14.24
N LEU A 36 -0.28 15.92 15.19
CA LEU A 36 -1.42 16.80 15.49
C LEU A 36 -0.98 18.25 15.80
N ARG A 37 0.15 18.41 16.48
CA ARG A 37 0.75 19.73 16.81
C ARG A 37 1.47 20.40 15.64
N ALA A 38 1.69 19.69 14.53
CA ALA A 38 2.35 20.22 13.34
C ALA A 38 1.52 21.27 12.60
N GLY A 39 0.19 21.18 12.70
CA GLY A 39 -0.74 21.99 11.92
C GLY A 39 -0.86 21.60 10.43
N LEU A 40 -0.19 20.53 9.98
CA LEU A 40 -0.27 20.04 8.60
C LEU A 40 -1.52 19.15 8.41
N ASP A 41 -2.64 19.76 8.03
CA ASP A 41 -3.90 19.05 7.88
C ASP A 41 -3.98 18.27 6.56
N VAL A 42 -3.64 16.99 6.63
CA VAL A 42 -3.59 16.07 5.49
C VAL A 42 -4.97 15.58 5.04
N SER A 43 -6.02 15.74 5.86
CA SER A 43 -7.39 15.39 5.48
C SER A 43 -8.39 16.35 6.15
N PRO A 44 -8.44 17.61 5.71
CA PRO A 44 -9.20 18.66 6.41
C PRO A 44 -10.72 18.43 6.43
N ILE A 45 -11.23 17.64 5.48
CA ILE A 45 -12.67 17.38 5.34
C ILE A 45 -13.09 16.18 6.18
N VAL A 46 -12.34 15.08 6.09
CA VAL A 46 -12.77 13.77 6.64
C VAL A 46 -12.12 13.47 7.99
N MET A 47 -10.86 13.89 8.19
CA MET A 47 -10.12 13.67 9.45
C MET A 47 -9.40 14.96 9.88
N PRO A 48 -10.13 16.07 10.12
CA PRO A 48 -9.51 17.36 10.43
C PRO A 48 -8.68 17.31 11.71
N LEU A 49 -7.48 17.87 11.69
CA LEU A 49 -6.58 17.86 12.85
C LEU A 49 -7.19 18.56 14.07
N LYS A 50 -7.96 19.63 13.85
CA LYS A 50 -8.61 20.41 14.93
C LYS A 50 -9.64 19.60 15.73
N LYS A 51 -10.22 18.55 15.14
CA LYS A 51 -11.17 17.64 15.80
C LYS A 51 -10.51 16.33 16.22
N SER A 52 -9.26 16.12 15.86
CA SER A 52 -8.49 14.93 16.17
C SER A 52 -7.78 15.12 17.51
N SER A 53 -7.81 14.10 18.35
CA SER A 53 -7.05 14.04 19.60
C SER A 53 -6.17 12.78 19.61
N LYS A 54 -5.31 12.65 20.62
CA LYS A 54 -4.49 11.43 20.76
C LYS A 54 -5.38 10.18 20.87
N ASP A 55 -6.59 10.30 21.41
CA ASP A 55 -7.48 9.17 21.70
C ASP A 55 -8.50 8.93 20.56
N THR A 56 -8.42 9.73 19.49
CA THR A 56 -9.31 9.60 18.33
C THR A 56 -8.83 8.50 17.41
N VAL A 57 -9.65 7.46 17.25
CA VAL A 57 -9.46 6.38 16.28
C VAL A 57 -10.45 6.54 15.14
N TYR A 58 -9.95 6.66 13.92
CA TYR A 58 -10.74 6.76 12.70
C TYR A 58 -10.98 5.38 12.10
N GLN A 59 -12.25 5.04 11.89
CA GLN A 59 -12.67 3.85 11.15
C GLN A 59 -13.80 4.23 10.19
N PHE A 60 -13.73 3.72 8.96
CA PHE A 60 -14.71 4.03 7.93
C PHE A 60 -15.38 2.75 7.43
N LEU A 61 -16.39 2.28 8.16
CA LEU A 61 -17.12 1.04 7.80
C LEU A 61 -17.81 1.11 6.42
N GLY A 62 -18.11 2.31 5.92
CA GLY A 62 -18.63 2.54 4.57
C GLY A 62 -17.61 2.36 3.45
N ASN A 63 -16.31 2.32 3.79
CA ASN A 63 -15.22 2.22 2.82
C ASN A 63 -14.90 0.77 2.42
N ARG A 64 -15.69 -0.22 2.88
CA ARG A 64 -15.57 -1.65 2.53
C ARG A 64 -16.06 -1.93 1.10
N ASN A 65 -15.51 -1.20 0.14
CA ASN A 65 -15.84 -1.29 -1.26
C ASN A 65 -14.56 -1.40 -2.10
N GLU A 66 -14.72 -1.65 -3.39
CA GLU A 66 -13.61 -1.85 -4.30
C GLU A 66 -12.70 -0.62 -4.48
N CYS A 67 -13.20 0.59 -4.20
CA CYS A 67 -12.42 1.81 -4.35
C CYS A 67 -11.51 2.06 -3.14
N PHE A 68 -12.06 1.97 -1.93
CA PHE A 68 -11.33 2.33 -0.71
C PHE A 68 -10.74 1.13 0.04
N LYS A 69 -11.19 -0.09 -0.27
CA LYS A 69 -10.69 -1.34 0.32
C LYS A 69 -10.62 -1.29 1.86
N GLY A 70 -11.60 -0.68 2.51
CA GLY A 70 -11.69 -0.57 3.97
C GLY A 70 -10.75 0.46 4.60
N LEU A 71 -10.02 1.26 3.80
CA LEU A 71 -9.08 2.27 4.29
C LEU A 71 -9.73 3.66 4.38
N PRO A 72 -9.18 4.59 5.20
CA PRO A 72 -9.47 6.01 5.06
C PRO A 72 -9.14 6.51 3.66
N GLY A 73 -9.93 7.45 3.12
CA GLY A 73 -9.75 7.95 1.75
C GLY A 73 -8.35 8.50 1.46
N LEU A 74 -7.76 9.22 2.43
CA LEU A 74 -6.38 9.72 2.36
C LEU A 74 -5.36 8.61 2.07
N ILE A 75 -5.57 7.44 2.68
CA ILE A 75 -4.63 6.31 2.60
C ILE A 75 -4.92 5.45 1.37
N ALA A 76 -6.20 5.28 1.04
CA ALA A 76 -6.64 4.49 -0.11
C ALA A 76 -6.11 5.04 -1.44
N ASP A 77 -5.86 6.35 -1.54
CA ASP A 77 -5.35 7.00 -2.75
C ASP A 77 -3.95 6.52 -3.15
N SER A 78 -3.18 5.98 -2.19
CA SER A 78 -1.87 5.38 -2.45
C SER A 78 -1.94 3.89 -2.84
N LEU A 79 -3.13 3.29 -2.88
CA LEU A 79 -3.27 1.91 -3.36
C LEU A 79 -2.91 1.82 -4.86
N PRO A 80 -2.36 0.66 -5.28
CA PRO A 80 -2.03 0.45 -6.67
C PRO A 80 -3.29 0.36 -7.52
N ASP A 81 -3.18 0.68 -8.81
CA ASP A 81 -4.27 0.52 -9.76
C ASP A 81 -4.52 -0.96 -10.08
N LYS A 82 -5.45 -1.26 -11.00
CA LYS A 82 -5.80 -2.64 -11.36
C LYS A 82 -4.61 -3.43 -11.92
N TYR A 83 -3.68 -2.78 -12.61
CA TYR A 83 -2.51 -3.46 -13.16
C TYR A 83 -1.45 -3.70 -12.09
N GLY A 84 -1.17 -2.70 -11.26
CA GLY A 84 -0.26 -2.81 -10.12
C GLY A 84 -0.72 -3.87 -9.12
N ASN A 85 -2.02 -3.98 -8.86
CA ASN A 85 -2.56 -5.05 -8.01
C ASN A 85 -2.21 -6.44 -8.55
N LYS A 86 -2.30 -6.67 -9.88
CA LYS A 86 -1.97 -7.97 -10.48
C LYS A 86 -0.50 -8.32 -10.31
N ILE A 87 0.41 -7.37 -10.54
CA ILE A 87 1.86 -7.59 -10.34
C ILE A 87 2.14 -7.96 -8.89
N ILE A 88 1.50 -7.23 -7.96
CA ILE A 88 1.66 -7.46 -6.53
C ILE A 88 1.12 -8.85 -6.15
N ASP A 89 -0.02 -9.26 -6.70
CA ASP A 89 -0.60 -10.59 -6.48
C ASP A 89 0.33 -11.69 -6.96
N GLU A 90 0.91 -11.55 -8.16
CA GLU A 90 1.89 -12.49 -8.71
C GLU A 90 3.15 -12.57 -7.84
N TRP A 91 3.65 -11.43 -7.34
CA TRP A 91 4.79 -11.39 -6.44
C TRP A 91 4.49 -12.12 -5.13
N PHE A 92 3.35 -11.85 -4.49
CA PHE A 92 2.97 -12.55 -3.25
C PHE A 92 2.78 -14.05 -3.47
N ALA A 93 2.16 -14.45 -4.58
CA ALA A 93 1.98 -15.85 -4.94
C ALA A 93 3.32 -16.56 -5.14
N ALA A 94 4.30 -15.91 -5.78
CA ALA A 94 5.66 -16.44 -5.94
C ALA A 94 6.40 -16.65 -4.60
N HIS A 95 6.03 -15.91 -3.56
CA HIS A 95 6.57 -16.02 -2.21
C HIS A 95 5.70 -16.89 -1.27
N GLY A 96 4.72 -17.62 -1.82
CA GLY A 96 3.91 -18.59 -1.08
C GLY A 96 2.77 -17.99 -0.26
N LEU A 97 2.46 -16.70 -0.44
CA LEU A 97 1.30 -16.05 0.19
C LEU A 97 0.10 -16.13 -0.76
N MET A 98 -1.02 -16.65 -0.26
CA MET A 98 -2.25 -16.75 -1.06
C MET A 98 -3.03 -15.43 -1.05
N GLY A 99 -3.69 -15.11 -2.17
CA GLY A 99 -4.37 -13.82 -2.37
C GLY A 99 -5.38 -13.42 -1.30
N GLU A 100 -6.04 -14.40 -0.67
CA GLU A 100 -7.02 -14.20 0.40
C GLU A 100 -6.38 -13.74 1.73
N GLU A 101 -5.08 -13.98 1.91
CA GLU A 101 -4.34 -13.57 3.10
C GLU A 101 -3.77 -12.14 2.99
N ILE A 102 -3.75 -11.58 1.76
CA ILE A 102 -3.15 -10.28 1.46
C ILE A 102 -4.14 -9.17 1.78
N THR A 103 -3.83 -8.41 2.82
CA THR A 103 -4.63 -7.25 3.23
C THR A 103 -4.23 -5.99 2.43
N PRO A 104 -5.08 -4.96 2.40
CA PRO A 104 -4.70 -3.66 1.85
C PRO A 104 -3.47 -3.04 2.52
N LEU A 105 -3.22 -3.32 3.81
CA LEU A 105 -2.02 -2.87 4.51
C LEU A 105 -0.76 -3.56 3.96
N ASP A 106 -0.82 -4.84 3.60
CA ASP A 106 0.31 -5.56 2.99
C ASP A 106 0.69 -4.95 1.65
N ARG A 107 -0.31 -4.54 0.85
CA ARG A 107 -0.08 -3.84 -0.42
C ARG A 107 0.56 -2.47 -0.22
N LEU A 108 0.12 -1.72 0.78
CA LEU A 108 0.73 -0.44 1.15
C LEU A 108 2.19 -0.64 1.59
N CYS A 109 2.47 -1.64 2.41
CA CYS A 109 3.85 -2.00 2.79
C CYS A 109 4.71 -2.43 1.61
N TYR A 110 4.16 -3.16 0.64
CA TYR A 110 4.86 -3.52 -0.59
C TYR A 110 5.25 -2.26 -1.40
N ILE A 111 4.33 -1.29 -1.50
CA ILE A 111 4.58 0.00 -2.16
C ILE A 111 5.67 0.77 -1.39
N GLY A 112 5.59 0.78 -0.06
CA GLY A 112 6.57 1.42 0.80
C GLY A 112 6.56 2.94 0.64
N SER A 113 7.71 3.50 0.26
CA SER A 113 7.92 4.93 -0.04
C SER A 113 7.70 5.31 -1.51
N ARG A 114 7.30 4.36 -2.36
CA ARG A 114 7.14 4.57 -3.81
C ARG A 114 5.68 4.84 -4.21
N GLY A 115 4.82 5.10 -3.24
CA GLY A 115 3.40 5.38 -3.47
C GLY A 115 3.20 6.72 -4.17
N MET A 116 2.05 6.89 -4.81
CA MET A 116 1.65 8.19 -5.34
C MET A 116 1.51 9.20 -4.18
N GLY A 117 2.05 10.40 -4.37
CA GLY A 117 2.00 11.48 -3.38
C GLY A 117 3.21 11.49 -2.44
N ALA A 118 3.00 11.95 -1.21
CA ALA A 118 4.05 12.08 -0.20
C ALA A 118 3.92 11.06 0.95
N LEU A 119 2.93 10.16 0.88
CA LEU A 119 2.70 9.15 1.90
C LEU A 119 3.67 7.98 1.73
N GLU A 120 4.25 7.56 2.83
CA GLU A 120 5.15 6.42 2.93
C GLU A 120 4.57 5.44 3.95
N PHE A 121 4.61 4.15 3.63
CA PHE A 121 4.04 3.09 4.45
C PHE A 121 5.12 2.11 4.87
N MET A 122 5.25 1.85 6.17
CA MET A 122 6.24 0.93 6.69
C MET A 122 5.68 0.14 7.84
N LEU A 123 6.13 -1.10 7.98
CA LEU A 123 5.87 -1.88 9.19
C LEU A 123 6.46 -1.15 10.40
N ASP A 124 5.75 -1.18 11.52
CA ASP A 124 6.30 -0.67 12.78
C ASP A 124 7.54 -1.47 13.25
N LYS A 125 7.61 -2.74 12.83
CA LYS A 125 8.79 -3.58 12.99
C LYS A 125 9.87 -3.16 11.97
N ASP A 126 11.05 -2.78 12.48
CA ASP A 126 12.20 -2.42 11.65
C ASP A 126 12.77 -3.67 10.95
N ILE A 127 12.37 -3.89 9.69
CA ILE A 127 12.95 -4.92 8.81
C ILE A 127 14.03 -4.26 7.96
N LYS A 128 15.27 -4.32 8.43
CA LYS A 128 16.45 -3.67 7.81
C LYS A 128 16.70 -4.07 6.35
N GLU A 129 16.18 -5.21 5.90
CA GLU A 129 16.41 -5.76 4.56
C GLU A 129 15.59 -5.06 3.45
N LEU A 130 14.47 -4.39 3.77
CA LEU A 130 13.59 -3.75 2.77
C LEU A 130 14.14 -2.44 2.18
N ASN A 131 15.11 -1.81 2.84
CA ASN A 131 15.66 -0.51 2.46
C ASN A 131 16.98 -0.60 1.66
N ALA A 132 17.38 -1.81 1.25
CA ALA A 132 18.55 -1.98 0.40
C ALA A 132 18.26 -1.47 -1.02
N SER A 133 19.05 -0.49 -1.48
CA SER A 133 19.03 -0.09 -2.90
C SER A 133 19.46 -1.29 -3.74
N SER A 134 18.58 -1.75 -4.64
CA SER A 134 18.92 -2.78 -5.62
C SER A 134 19.51 -2.12 -6.88
N ARG A 135 20.59 -2.72 -7.42
CA ARG A 135 21.09 -2.34 -8.75
C ARG A 135 20.09 -2.84 -9.79
N LEU A 136 19.46 -1.92 -10.52
CA LEU A 136 18.62 -2.24 -11.66
C LEU A 136 19.49 -2.45 -12.90
N HIS A 137 19.49 -3.67 -13.43
CA HIS A 137 20.14 -4.02 -14.69
C HIS A 137 19.18 -3.74 -15.84
N ILE A 138 19.28 -2.54 -16.43
CA ILE A 138 18.40 -2.07 -17.52
C ILE A 138 18.42 -3.01 -18.74
N GLU A 139 19.56 -3.66 -18.99
CA GLU A 139 19.74 -4.65 -20.06
C GLU A 139 18.86 -5.89 -19.86
N GLU A 140 18.66 -6.34 -18.61
CA GLU A 140 17.80 -7.49 -18.32
C GLU A 140 16.32 -7.13 -18.45
N LEU A 141 15.93 -5.93 -17.99
CA LEU A 141 14.55 -5.44 -18.13
C LEU A 141 14.13 -5.27 -19.59
N THR A 142 15.06 -4.78 -20.44
CA THR A 142 14.81 -4.64 -21.88
C THR A 142 14.73 -6.00 -22.56
N ALA A 143 15.58 -6.95 -22.20
CA ALA A 143 15.49 -8.32 -22.71
C ALA A 143 14.16 -9.01 -22.32
N TRP A 144 13.69 -8.81 -21.08
CA TRP A 144 12.40 -9.36 -20.64
C TRP A 144 11.21 -8.73 -21.35
N ALA A 145 11.21 -7.40 -21.53
CA ALA A 145 10.16 -6.72 -22.29
C ALA A 145 10.08 -7.24 -23.75
N ASP A 146 11.24 -7.43 -24.39
CA ASP A 146 11.33 -8.02 -25.74
C ASP A 146 10.78 -9.44 -25.79
N GLN A 147 11.04 -10.23 -24.74
CA GLN A 147 10.59 -11.62 -24.67
C GLN A 147 9.07 -11.71 -24.51
N VAL A 148 8.48 -10.91 -23.61
CA VAL A 148 7.02 -10.80 -23.46
C VAL A 148 6.36 -10.35 -24.78
N PHE A 149 7.01 -9.45 -25.52
CA PHE A 149 6.51 -8.99 -26.82
C PHE A 149 6.52 -10.11 -27.86
N LYS A 150 7.61 -10.88 -27.93
CA LYS A 150 7.73 -12.04 -28.84
C LYS A 150 6.73 -13.14 -28.48
N ASP A 151 6.54 -13.43 -27.20
CA ASP A 151 5.57 -14.43 -26.75
C ASP A 151 4.14 -14.04 -27.14
N ARG A 152 3.81 -12.75 -27.08
CA ARG A 152 2.51 -12.23 -27.53
C ARG A 152 2.31 -12.37 -29.04
N VAL A 153 3.36 -12.13 -29.83
CA VAL A 153 3.32 -12.30 -31.30
C VAL A 153 3.13 -13.78 -31.65
N ASN A 154 3.92 -14.66 -31.03
CA ASN A 154 3.82 -16.11 -31.22
C ASN A 154 2.44 -16.66 -30.80
N PHE A 155 1.86 -16.13 -29.73
CA PHE A 155 0.51 -16.50 -29.30
C PHE A 155 -0.56 -16.09 -30.32
N ARG A 156 -0.41 -14.92 -30.96
CA ARG A 156 -1.31 -14.48 -32.04
C ARG A 156 -1.17 -15.33 -33.30
N GLU A 157 0.04 -15.74 -33.66
CA GLU A 157 0.27 -16.62 -34.82
C GLU A 157 -0.39 -18.00 -34.62
N LYS A 158 -0.35 -18.55 -33.40
CA LYS A 158 -1.04 -19.81 -33.05
C LYS A 158 -2.56 -19.71 -33.03
N LEU A 159 -3.14 -18.51 -32.93
CA LEU A 159 -4.59 -18.29 -33.01
C LEU A 159 -5.09 -18.11 -34.46
N LEU A 160 -4.18 -17.89 -35.41
CA LEU A 160 -4.47 -17.67 -36.83
C LEU A 160 -4.21 -18.92 -37.70
N GLN A 161 -3.76 -20.02 -37.10
CA GLN A 161 -3.70 -21.37 -37.68
C GLN A 161 -4.95 -22.17 -37.31
#